data_AF-A0A8C7A1R0-F1
#
_entry.id   AF-A0A8C7A1R0-F1
#
_cell.length_a   1.000
_cell.length_b   1.000
_cell.length_c   1.000
_cell.angle_alpha   90.00
_cell.angle_beta   90.00
_cell.angle_gamma   90.00
#
_symmetry.space_group_name_H-M   'P 1'
#
loop_
_entity.id
_entity.type
_entity.pdbx_description
1 polymer ?
#
loop_
_entity_poly.entity_id
_entity_poly.type
_entity_poly.pdbx_seq_one_letter_code
_entity_poly.pdbx_strand_id
1 'polypeptide(L)'
;MRLTGCPLCRGIPSVPPCRGFCLNVANGCLHSQGLDPDWGAYLDGLLFLGEKIQGSFSFELAAQAIGVRISEGLKYLQENSVAVSAQVWGP
;
A
#
# COMPACT_ATOMS: atom_id res chain seq x y z
N MET A 1 -0.13 37.12 7.83
CA MET A 1 -0.75 38.24 8.58
C MET A 1 -1.96 38.84 7.88
N ARG A 2 -1.95 39.11 6.55
CA ARG A 2 -3.08 39.79 5.87
C ARG A 2 -4.43 39.04 5.92
N LEU A 3 -4.40 37.70 5.90
CA LEU A 3 -5.62 36.88 5.93
C LEU A 3 -6.46 37.09 7.19
N THR A 4 -5.82 37.25 8.35
CA THR A 4 -6.48 37.30 9.67
C THR A 4 -6.34 38.67 10.37
N GLY A 5 -5.26 39.41 10.11
CA GLY A 5 -4.96 40.67 10.80
C GLY A 5 -5.56 41.92 10.16
N CYS A 6 -5.69 41.97 8.83
CA CYS A 6 -6.21 43.15 8.16
C CYS A 6 -7.65 43.53 8.55
N PRO A 7 -8.60 42.59 8.77
CA PRO A 7 -9.94 42.94 9.23
C PRO A 7 -9.94 43.66 10.58
N LEU A 8 -9.09 43.24 11.52
CA LEU A 8 -8.91 43.89 12.82
C LEU A 8 -8.37 45.31 12.66
N CYS A 9 -7.30 45.49 11.87
CA CYS A 9 -6.71 46.81 11.63
C CYS A 9 -7.65 47.78 10.89
N ARG A 10 -8.66 47.26 10.18
CA ARG A 10 -9.65 48.05 9.43
C ARG A 10 -10.96 48.28 10.19
N GLY A 11 -11.05 47.86 11.46
CA GLY A 11 -12.26 48.03 12.26
C GLY A 11 -13.44 47.15 11.84
N ILE A 12 -13.18 46.06 11.11
CA ILE A 12 -14.18 45.08 10.66
C ILE A 12 -13.83 43.66 11.14
N PRO A 13 -13.63 43.44 12.45
CA PRO A 13 -13.09 42.18 12.99
C PRO A 13 -14.01 40.97 12.78
N SER A 14 -15.31 41.18 12.58
CA SER A 14 -16.32 40.13 12.39
C SER A 14 -16.41 39.61 10.96
N VAL A 15 -15.71 40.23 9.99
CA VAL A 15 -15.79 39.82 8.58
C VAL A 15 -14.80 38.68 8.33
N PRO A 16 -15.28 37.46 8.01
CA PRO A 16 -14.39 36.35 7.69
C PRO A 16 -13.73 36.56 6.33
N PRO A 17 -12.51 36.04 6.12
CA PRO A 17 -11.88 36.08 4.80
C PRO A 17 -12.68 35.24 3.80
N CYS A 18 -12.74 35.70 2.56
CA CYS A 18 -13.37 34.96 1.47
C CYS A 18 -12.71 33.58 1.31
N ARG A 19 -13.51 32.54 1.01
CA ARG A 19 -13.03 31.16 0.82
C ARG A 19 -11.84 31.07 -0.14
N GLY A 20 -11.93 31.72 -1.30
CA GLY A 20 -10.85 31.72 -2.29
C GLY A 20 -9.57 32.40 -1.81
N PHE A 21 -9.69 33.51 -1.08
CA PHE A 21 -8.52 34.19 -0.51
C PHE A 21 -7.84 33.34 0.56
N CYS A 22 -8.62 32.67 1.41
CA CYS A 22 -8.12 31.75 2.42
C CYS A 22 -7.34 30.58 1.78
N LEU A 23 -7.95 29.91 0.79
CA LEU A 23 -7.32 28.79 0.09
C LEU A 23 -6.03 29.20 -0.62
N ASN A 24 -6.00 30.37 -1.28
CA ASN A 24 -4.80 30.85 -1.96
C ASN A 24 -3.65 31.12 -0.99
N VAL A 25 -3.94 31.72 0.18
CA VAL A 25 -2.93 31.93 1.21
C VAL A 25 -2.44 30.60 1.79
N ALA A 26 -3.36 29.68 2.10
CA ALA A 26 -3.01 28.36 2.64
C ALA A 26 -2.15 27.55 1.64
N ASN A 27 -2.55 27.52 0.37
CA ASN A 27 -1.77 26.87 -0.69
C ASN A 27 -0.37 27.47 -0.79
N GLY A 28 -0.23 28.79 -0.78
CA GLY A 28 1.08 29.44 -0.80
C GLY A 28 1.95 29.11 0.43
N CYS A 29 1.35 28.92 1.60
CA CYS A 29 2.07 28.53 2.82
C CYS A 29 2.50 27.06 2.83
N LEU A 30 1.72 26.17 2.20
CA LEU A 30 1.91 24.72 2.24
C LEU A 30 2.59 24.15 0.97
N HIS A 31 2.76 24.95 -0.08
CA HIS A 31 3.19 24.49 -1.40
C HIS A 31 4.54 23.75 -1.42
N SER A 32 5.50 24.16 -0.57
CA SER A 32 6.86 23.59 -0.57
C SER A 32 7.01 22.30 0.25
N GLN A 33 5.94 21.81 0.90
CA GLN A 33 5.95 20.60 1.74
C GLN A 33 4.94 19.55 1.26
N GLY A 34 4.46 19.66 0.02
CA GLY A 34 3.48 18.72 -0.52
C GLY A 34 4.10 17.35 -0.77
N LEU A 35 3.38 16.29 -0.39
CA LEU A 35 3.66 14.92 -0.85
C LEU A 35 3.17 14.67 -2.29
N ASP A 36 2.39 15.59 -2.85
CA ASP A 36 1.95 15.53 -4.23
C ASP A 36 3.09 15.90 -5.20
N PRO A 37 3.18 15.21 -6.35
CA PRO A 37 2.19 14.27 -6.90
C PRO A 37 2.35 12.80 -6.43
N ASP A 38 3.39 12.49 -5.67
CA ASP A 38 3.79 11.10 -5.40
C ASP A 38 2.90 10.38 -4.37
N TRP A 39 2.19 11.14 -3.53
CA TRP A 39 1.33 10.60 -2.47
C TRP A 39 0.24 9.67 -2.99
N GLY A 40 -0.40 10.03 -4.10
CA GLY A 40 -1.45 9.21 -4.72
C GLY A 40 -0.90 7.84 -5.15
N ALA A 41 0.19 7.86 -5.92
CA ALA A 41 0.83 6.63 -6.39
C ALA A 41 1.36 5.75 -5.24
N TYR A 42 1.86 6.36 -4.16
CA TYR A 42 2.26 5.64 -2.96
C TYR A 42 1.08 4.91 -2.30
N LEU A 43 -0.06 5.59 -2.13
CA LEU A 43 -1.26 4.99 -1.56
C LEU A 43 -1.82 3.87 -2.43
N ASP A 44 -1.85 4.06 -3.76
CA ASP A 44 -2.27 3.03 -4.71
C ASP A 44 -1.39 1.77 -4.59
N GLY A 45 -0.07 1.97 -4.44
CA GLY A 45 0.88 0.89 -4.20
C GLY A 45 0.63 0.14 -2.89
N LEU A 46 0.32 0.86 -1.81
CA LEU A 46 -0.01 0.25 -0.51
C LEU A 46 -1.33 -0.55 -0.55
N LEU A 47 -2.34 -0.02 -1.24
CA LEU A 47 -3.63 -0.71 -1.40
C LEU A 47 -3.45 -2.01 -2.20
N PHE A 48 -2.74 -1.94 -3.32
CA PHE A 48 -2.40 -3.11 -4.12
C PHE A 48 -1.64 -4.16 -3.30
N LEU A 49 -0.63 -3.75 -2.53
CA LEU A 49 0.13 -4.66 -1.69
C LEU A 49 -0.74 -5.33 -0.62
N GLY A 50 -1.63 -4.56 0.01
CA GLY A 50 -2.59 -5.06 1.01
C GLY A 50 -3.47 -6.17 0.46
N GLU A 51 -4.05 -5.99 -0.72
CA GLU A 51 -4.85 -7.01 -1.41
C GLU A 51 -4.05 -8.30 -1.68
N LYS A 52 -2.79 -8.15 -2.11
CA LYS A 52 -1.94 -9.30 -2.43
C LYS A 52 -1.55 -10.10 -1.19
N ILE A 53 -1.16 -9.44 -0.12
CA ILE A 53 -0.72 -10.08 1.13
C ILE A 53 -1.89 -10.74 1.87
N GLN A 54 -3.10 -10.19 1.80
CA GLN A 54 -4.27 -10.84 2.41
C GLN A 54 -4.82 -12.01 1.58
N GLY A 55 -4.60 -12.00 0.27
CA GLY A 55 -5.05 -13.05 -0.65
C GLY A 55 -3.98 -14.10 -0.94
N SER A 56 -3.65 -14.24 -2.23
CA SER A 56 -2.81 -15.33 -2.76
C SER A 56 -1.37 -15.33 -2.29
N PHE A 57 -0.86 -14.22 -1.75
CA PHE A 57 0.51 -14.10 -1.23
C PHE A 57 0.54 -14.03 0.30
N SER A 58 -0.52 -14.47 0.97
CA SER A 58 -0.51 -14.58 2.42
C SER A 58 0.58 -15.55 2.88
N PHE A 59 1.59 -14.97 3.53
CA PHE A 59 2.68 -15.72 4.14
C PHE A 59 2.15 -16.68 5.21
N GLU A 60 1.14 -16.26 5.97
CA GLU A 60 0.52 -17.10 6.99
C GLU A 60 -0.10 -18.36 6.38
N LEU A 61 -0.91 -18.20 5.32
CA LEU A 61 -1.51 -19.35 4.62
C LEU A 61 -0.44 -20.25 4.00
N ALA A 62 0.60 -19.67 3.41
CA ALA A 62 1.72 -20.41 2.85
C ALA A 62 2.44 -21.23 3.94
N ALA A 63 2.77 -20.61 5.07
CA ALA A 63 3.47 -21.25 6.19
C ALA A 63 2.65 -22.39 6.80
N GLN A 64 1.34 -22.19 6.99
CA GLN A 64 0.43 -23.24 7.47
C GLN A 64 0.34 -24.43 6.50
N ALA A 65 0.46 -24.19 5.19
CA ALA A 65 0.37 -25.24 4.18
C ALA A 65 1.67 -26.06 3.97
N ILE A 66 2.83 -25.62 4.50
CA ILE A 66 4.13 -26.26 4.24
C ILE A 66 4.10 -27.76 4.56
N GLY A 67 3.58 -28.14 5.72
CA GLY A 67 3.53 -29.54 6.14
C GLY A 67 2.73 -30.40 5.17
N VAL A 68 1.55 -29.92 4.75
CA VAL A 68 0.70 -30.62 3.78
C VAL A 68 1.41 -30.76 2.43
N ARG A 69 2.07 -29.70 1.94
CA ARG A 69 2.83 -29.75 0.67
C ARG A 69 3.98 -30.76 0.71
N ILE A 70 4.69 -30.85 1.84
CA ILE A 70 5.75 -31.87 2.03
C ILE A 70 5.14 -33.27 1.98
N SER A 71 4.02 -33.50 2.67
CA SER A 71 3.33 -34.79 2.66
C SER A 71 2.82 -35.16 1.26
N GLU A 72 2.25 -34.21 0.51
CA GLU A 72 1.85 -34.40 -0.89
C GLU A 72 3.03 -34.81 -1.77
N GLY A 73 4.18 -34.12 -1.63
CA GLY A 73 5.40 -34.44 -2.37
C GLY A 73 5.94 -35.83 -2.03
N LEU A 74 5.95 -36.20 -0.74
CA LEU A 74 6.35 -37.53 -0.31
C LEU A 74 5.43 -38.61 -0.88
N LYS A 75 4.11 -38.40 -0.80
CA LYS A 75 3.12 -39.31 -1.36
C LYS A 75 3.35 -39.50 -2.86
N TYR A 76 3.55 -38.41 -3.61
CA TYR A 76 3.85 -38.48 -5.04
C TYR A 76 5.10 -39.34 -5.32
N LEU A 77 6.17 -39.16 -4.54
CA LEU A 77 7.39 -39.96 -4.69
C LEU A 77 7.18 -41.44 -4.34
N GLN A 78 6.35 -41.75 -3.35
CA GLN A 78 6.02 -43.13 -2.99
C GLN A 78 5.22 -43.82 -4.10
N GLU A 79 4.17 -43.16 -4.59
CA GLU A 79 3.30 -43.67 -5.66
C GLU A 79 4.04 -43.85 -6.99
N ASN A 80 5.04 -42.99 -7.28
CA ASN A 80 5.81 -43.02 -8.51
C ASN A 80 7.23 -43.59 -8.36
N SER A 81 7.52 -44.24 -7.22
CA SER A 81 8.87 -44.67 -6.83
C SER A 81 9.59 -45.49 -7.91
N VAL A 82 8.90 -46.43 -8.56
CA VAL A 82 9.46 -47.30 -9.60
C VAL A 82 9.79 -46.50 -10.87
N ALA A 83 8.87 -45.65 -11.32
CA ALA A 83 9.06 -44.85 -12.53
C ALA A 83 10.19 -43.82 -12.35
N VAL A 84 10.22 -43.15 -11.20
CA VAL A 84 11.30 -42.20 -10.85
C VAL A 84 12.64 -42.93 -10.78
N SER A 85 12.69 -44.09 -10.12
CA SER A 85 13.93 -44.87 -10.02
C SER A 85 14.39 -45.39 -11.39
N ALA A 86 13.46 -45.80 -12.26
CA ALA A 86 13.79 -46.23 -13.62
C ALA A 86 14.34 -45.08 -14.49
N GLN A 87 13.88 -43.84 -14.29
CA GLN A 87 14.46 -42.68 -14.99
C GLN A 87 15.86 -42.32 -14.50
N VAL A 88 16.15 -42.50 -13.20
CA VAL A 88 17.45 -42.17 -12.63
C VAL A 88 18.49 -43.27 -12.85
N TRP A 89 18.07 -44.54 -12.80
CA TRP A 89 18.96 -45.72 -12.78
C TRP A 89 18.71 -46.71 -13.92
N GLY A 90 17.73 -46.46 -14.79
CA GLY A 90 17.50 -47.29 -15.97
C GLY A 90 18.63 -47.16 -17.00
N PRO A 91 18.78 -48.16 -17.90
CA PRO A 91 19.84 -48.20 -18.90
C PRO A 91 19.83 -47.01 -19.88
#